data_AF-U2HV32-F1
#
_entry.id   AF-U2HV32-F1
#
_cell.length_a   1.000
_cell.length_b   1.000
_cell.length_c   1.000
_cell.angle_alpha   90.00
_cell.angle_beta   90.00
_cell.angle_gamma   90.00
#
_symmetry.space_group_name_H-M   'P 1'
#
loop_
_entity.id
_entity.type
_entity.pdbx_description
1 polymer ?
#
loop_
_entity_poly.entity_id
_entity_poly.type
_entity_poly.pdbx_seq_one_letter_code
_entity_poly.pdbx_strand_id
1 'polypeptide(L)' 'MSGKKEGWIKSTYQEIKQTIMDIKPDDSPTKKFGKRLGFVMFMTLMVCGAIAMLIAISFAH' A
#
# COMPACT_ATOMS: atom_id res chain seq x y z
N MET A 1 29.45 -2.07 -1.05
CA MET A 1 28.35 -2.08 -2.05
C MET A 1 27.01 -1.94 -1.33
N SER A 2 26.65 -0.72 -0.91
CA SER A 2 25.44 -0.45 -0.13
C SER A 2 24.50 0.47 -0.93
N GLY A 3 23.90 -0.06 -1.99
CA GLY A 3 22.99 0.71 -2.87
C GLY A 3 21.98 -0.13 -3.66
N LYS A 4 22.05 -1.47 -3.58
CA LYS A 4 21.14 -2.37 -4.33
C LYS A 4 19.78 -2.58 -3.66
N LYS A 5 19.68 -2.41 -2.34
CA LYS A 5 18.44 -2.67 -1.58
C LYS A 5 17.40 -1.55 -1.71
N GLU A 6 17.86 -0.30 -1.84
CA GLU A 6 16.96 0.86 -1.98
C GLU A 6 16.20 0.85 -3.30
N GLY A 7 16.84 0.36 -4.38
CA GLY A 7 16.19 0.20 -5.68
C GLY A 7 15.09 -0.87 -5.68
N TRP A 8 15.32 -2.00 -5.01
CA TRP A 8 14.39 -3.13 -5.04
C TRP A 8 13.10 -2.83 -4.29
N ILE A 9 13.18 -2.31 -3.06
CA ILE A 9 11.99 -1.92 -2.27
C ILE A 9 11.19 -0.85 -2.99
N LYS A 10 11.87 0.13 -3.59
CA LYS A 10 11.20 1.21 -4.32
C LYS A 10 10.53 0.70 -5.59
N SER A 11 11.13 -0.27 -6.29
CA SER A 11 10.55 -0.91 -7.47
C SER A 11 9.32 -1.74 -7.10
N THR A 12 9.41 -2.58 -6.07
CA THR A 12 8.28 -3.36 -5.57
C THR A 12 7.14 -2.45 -5.08
N TYR A 13 7.46 -1.36 -4.38
CA TYR A 13 6.46 -0.37 -3.98
C TYR A 13 5.78 0.30 -5.19
N GLN A 14 6.54 0.65 -6.23
CA GLN A 14 5.99 1.21 -7.47
C GLN A 14 5.10 0.21 -8.20
N GLU A 15 5.49 -1.06 -8.31
CA GLU A 15 4.68 -2.13 -8.91
C GLU A 15 3.38 -2.37 -8.15
N ILE A 16 3.44 -2.51 -6.82
CA ILE A 16 2.24 -2.70 -5.98
C ILE A 16 1.33 -1.48 -6.13
N LYS A 17 1.91 -0.29 -6.12
CA LYS A 17 1.16 0.95 -6.28
C LYS A 17 0.52 1.06 -7.66
N GLN A 18 1.18 0.66 -8.75
CA GLN A 18 0.58 0.65 -10.09
C GLN A 18 -0.49 -0.43 -10.24
N THR A 19 -0.27 -1.60 -9.65
CA THR A 19 -1.24 -2.71 -9.68
C THR A 19 -2.52 -2.35 -8.94
N ILE A 20 -2.42 -1.66 -7.79
CA ILE A 20 -3.57 -1.30 -6.97
C ILE A 20 -4.17 0.06 -7.40
N MET A 21 -3.32 1.00 -7.84
CA MET A 21 -3.73 2.29 -8.40
C MET A 21 -3.11 2.45 -9.78
N ASP A 22 -3.90 2.16 -10.82
CA ASP A 22 -3.59 2.55 -12.19
C ASP A 22 -3.70 4.08 -12.31
N ILE A 23 -2.64 4.79 -11.90
CA ILE A 23 -2.56 6.25 -11.99
C ILE A 23 -2.08 6.56 -13.40
N LYS A 24 -3.04 6.84 -14.30
CA LYS A 24 -2.73 7.31 -15.63
C LYS A 24 -2.21 8.75 -15.54
N PRO A 25 -1.22 9.14 -16.37
CA PRO A 25 -0.71 10.50 -16.40
C PRO A 25 -1.79 11.53 -16.78
N ASP A 26 -2.83 11.08 -17.51
CA ASP A 26 -3.97 11.85 -17.99
C ASP A 26 -5.10 12.06 -16.95
N ASP A 27 -5.02 11.42 -15.77
CA ASP A 27 -6.06 11.60 -14.75
C ASP A 27 -6.00 13.01 -14.13
N SER A 28 -7.17 13.67 -14.07
CA SER A 28 -7.34 14.97 -13.41
C SER A 28 -6.85 14.96 -11.96
N PRO A 29 -6.35 16.08 -11.41
CA PRO A 29 -5.73 16.15 -10.08
C PRO A 29 -6.64 15.61 -8.96
N THR A 30 -7.95 15.84 -9.05
CA THR A 30 -8.96 15.34 -8.12
C THR A 30 -9.08 13.82 -8.13
N LYS A 31 -8.97 13.20 -9.32
CA LYS A 31 -9.07 11.75 -9.52
C LYS A 31 -7.79 11.05 -9.04
N LYS A 32 -6.63 11.70 -9.22
CA LYS A 32 -5.34 11.29 -8.62
C LYS A 32 -5.40 11.32 -7.09
N PHE A 33 -5.98 12.36 -6.51
CA PHE A 33 -6.10 12.49 -5.06
C PHE A 33 -7.04 11.42 -4.48
N GLY A 34 -8.20 11.21 -5.11
CA GLY A 34 -9.15 10.16 -4.72
C GLY A 34 -8.55 8.76 -4.75
N LYS A 35 -7.83 8.41 -5.82
CA LYS A 35 -7.10 7.12 -5.91
C LYS A 35 -6.08 6.98 -4.78
N ARG A 36 -5.28 8.02 -4.54
CA ARG A 36 -4.25 8.03 -3.48
C ARG A 36 -4.86 7.88 -2.09
N LEU A 37 -5.97 8.55 -1.82
CA LEU A 37 -6.71 8.46 -0.56
C LEU A 37 -7.29 7.04 -0.38
N GLY A 38 -7.87 6.47 -1.43
CA GLY A 38 -8.40 5.09 -1.42
C GLY A 38 -7.32 4.05 -1.11
N PHE A 39 -6.12 4.20 -1.67
CA PHE A 39 -5.00 3.30 -1.36
C PHE A 39 -4.49 3.44 0.07
N VAL A 40 -4.41 4.66 0.59
CA VAL A 40 -4.04 4.88 1.99
C VAL A 40 -5.08 4.24 2.90
N MET A 41 -6.38 4.45 2.66
CA MET A 41 -7.43 3.78 3.43
C MET A 41 -7.35 2.26 3.34
N PHE A 42 -7.10 1.70 2.15
CA PHE A 42 -6.95 0.26 1.98
C PHE A 42 -5.75 -0.29 2.77
N MET A 43 -4.58 0.34 2.68
CA MET A 43 -3.40 -0.05 3.47
C MET A 43 -3.67 0.03 4.96
N THR A 44 -4.34 1.09 5.44
CA THR A 44 -4.73 1.23 6.84
C THR A 44 -5.65 0.09 7.29
N LEU A 45 -6.67 -0.24 6.49
CA LEU A 45 -7.58 -1.35 6.81
C LEU A 45 -6.86 -2.71 6.82
N MET A 46 -5.93 -2.94 5.90
CA MET A 46 -5.09 -4.15 5.84
C MET A 46 -4.25 -4.29 7.12
N VAL A 47 -3.59 -3.20 7.55
CA VAL A 47 -2.79 -3.18 8.78
C VAL A 47 -3.67 -3.39 10.01
N CYS A 48 -4.81 -2.70 10.10
CA CYS A 48 -5.75 -2.90 11.21
C CYS A 48 -6.29 -4.33 11.25
N GLY A 49 -6.62 -4.92 10.10
CA GLY A 49 -7.06 -6.32 10.00
C GLY A 49 -5.97 -7.30 10.43
N ALA A 50 -4.73 -7.08 10.03
CA ALA A 50 -3.59 -7.89 10.46
C ALA A 50 -3.36 -7.79 11.97
N ILE A 51 -3.41 -6.58 12.54
CA ILE A 51 -3.28 -6.36 13.99
C ILE A 51 -4.43 -7.04 14.73
N ALA A 52 -5.67 -6.87 14.27
CA ALA A 52 -6.84 -7.51 14.88
C ALA A 52 -6.73 -9.04 14.84
N MET A 53 -6.22 -9.60 13.74
CA MET A 53 -5.97 -11.04 13.61
C MET A 53 -4.88 -11.50 14.57
N LEU A 54 -3.77 -10.77 14.71
CA LEU A 54 -2.72 -11.08 15.69
C LEU A 54 -3.26 -11.07 17.12
N ILE A 55 -4.06 -10.06 17.48
CA ILE A 55 -4.71 -9.97 18.79
C ILE A 55 -5.67 -11.15 18.99
N ALA A 56 -6.50 -11.47 18.00
CA ALA A 56 -7.44 -12.58 18.07
C ALA A 56 -6.73 -13.93 18.28
N ILE A 57 -5.60 -14.16 17.59
CA ILE A 57 -4.80 -15.38 17.76
C ILE A 57 -4.13 -15.39 19.15
N SER A 58 -3.71 -14.24 19.68
CA SER A 58 -3.14 -14.15 21.03
C SER A 58 -4.14 -14.48 22.16
N PHE A 59 -5.45 -14.31 21.93
CA PHE A 59 -6.49 -14.70 22.89
C PHE A 59 -7.14 -16.06 22.59
N ALA A 60 -6.73 -16.73 21.50
CA ALA A 60 -7.19 -18.07 21.13
C ALA A 60 -6.39 -19.20 21.81
N HIS A 61 -5.43 -18.84 22.67
CA HIS A 61 -4.71 -19.70 23.60
C HIS A 61 -5.04 -19.28 25.04
#